data_AF-A0A7C1FM96-F1
#
_entry.id   AF-A0A7C1FM96-F1
#
_cell.length_a   1.000
_cell.length_b   1.000
_cell.length_c   1.000
_cell.angle_alpha   90.00
_cell.angle_beta   90.00
_cell.angle_gamma   90.00
#
_symmetry.space_group_name_H-M   'P 1'
#
loop_
_entity.id
_entity.type
_entity.pdbx_description
1 polymer ?
#
loop_
_entity_poly.entity_id
_entity_poly.type
_entity_poly.pdbx_seq_one_letter_code
_entity_poly.pdbx_strand_id
1 'polypeptide(L)'
;MPRPTWRFWLWPSELRRSGVLGINRRNAEFLFEHNPRARYPLVDDKLLTKQICHQRGIPAPATYAVIERNGDIGRFLRSVTRWPEFVVKPAKGAEGRGILVIRRHDGRVFTTAGGQTLDAAELGYHLATILSGLYSLGGQIDRALVEQRIVRHPVFDDVAVGGTPDVRVIVYRGVPVMAMLRLPTVASRGRANLYQGAVAAGIELKTGRTLGGVCRGRAVDYHPDTGRPIAGLTIPSWDDVLRSAMNLADGIALGYLGVDFVLDAAIGPVVLEANARPGLAIQIANRAGLLHRLQWIDAHLPAGLSIEQRARWIQSAGQPADETIVWLASPATSTVESLPALRPTRRQRV
;
A
#
# COMPACT_ATOMS: atom_id res chain seq x y z
N MET A 1 5.35 -41.89 -27.38
CA MET A 1 5.30 -40.86 -26.33
C MET A 1 5.47 -39.50 -27.00
N PRO A 2 4.53 -38.55 -26.86
CA PRO A 2 4.75 -37.21 -27.39
C PRO A 2 5.94 -36.59 -26.66
N ARG A 3 6.94 -36.13 -27.41
CA ARG A 3 8.11 -35.43 -26.87
C ARG A 3 7.62 -34.20 -26.10
N PRO A 4 8.11 -33.94 -24.88
CA PRO A 4 7.75 -32.70 -24.19
C PRO A 4 8.31 -31.55 -25.01
N THR A 5 7.41 -30.75 -25.60
CA THR A 5 7.75 -29.52 -26.32
C THR A 5 8.09 -28.45 -25.29
N TRP A 6 9.27 -28.56 -24.67
CA TRP A 6 9.83 -27.51 -23.85
C TRP A 6 10.05 -26.27 -24.72
N ARG A 7 9.10 -25.32 -24.65
CA ARG A 7 9.23 -24.01 -25.28
C ARG A 7 9.64 -23.00 -24.22
N PHE A 8 10.76 -22.32 -24.46
CA PHE A 8 11.31 -21.30 -23.58
C PHE A 8 10.49 -19.99 -23.59
N TRP A 9 9.63 -19.80 -24.59
CA TRP A 9 8.88 -18.56 -24.83
C TRP A 9 7.43 -18.83 -25.24
N LEU A 10 6.52 -18.04 -24.68
CA LEU A 10 5.14 -17.91 -25.15
C LEU A 10 5.06 -16.91 -26.31
N TRP A 11 4.26 -17.22 -27.33
CA TRP A 11 3.94 -16.31 -28.42
C TRP A 11 3.08 -15.15 -27.91
N PRO A 12 3.14 -13.97 -28.57
CA PRO A 12 2.25 -12.86 -28.23
C PRO A 12 0.75 -13.20 -28.24
N SER A 13 0.33 -14.14 -29.09
CA SER A 13 -1.06 -14.63 -29.12
C SER A 13 -1.43 -15.48 -27.91
N GLU A 14 -0.47 -16.23 -27.36
CA GLU A 14 -0.64 -17.02 -26.12
C GLU A 14 -0.76 -16.08 -24.92
N LEU A 15 0.09 -15.06 -24.83
CA LEU A 15 0.01 -14.02 -23.79
C LEU A 15 -1.30 -13.22 -23.84
N ARG A 16 -1.79 -12.90 -25.05
CA ARG A 16 -3.10 -12.25 -25.21
C ARG A 16 -4.24 -13.16 -24.76
N ARG A 17 -4.19 -14.45 -25.12
CA ARG A 17 -5.18 -15.45 -24.70
C ARG A 17 -5.19 -15.69 -23.19
N SER A 18 -4.04 -15.54 -22.51
CA SER A 18 -3.97 -15.58 -21.04
C SER A 18 -4.28 -14.25 -20.37
N GLY A 19 -4.77 -13.25 -21.11
CA GLY A 19 -5.19 -11.97 -20.58
C GLY A 19 -4.04 -11.08 -20.08
N VAL A 20 -2.78 -11.34 -20.48
CA VAL A 20 -1.66 -10.49 -20.07
C VAL A 20 -1.80 -9.11 -20.70
N LEU A 21 -1.99 -8.12 -19.84
CA LEU A 21 -2.17 -6.73 -20.22
C LEU A 21 -0.81 -6.04 -20.37
N GLY A 22 -0.62 -5.31 -21.47
CA GLY A 22 0.53 -4.44 -21.69
C GLY A 22 0.29 -3.00 -21.22
N ILE A 23 1.38 -2.26 -20.94
CA ILE A 23 1.32 -0.88 -20.41
C ILE A 23 0.54 0.06 -21.34
N ASN A 24 0.76 -0.02 -22.66
CA ASN A 24 0.08 0.85 -23.63
C ASN A 24 -1.42 0.59 -23.65
N ARG A 25 -1.82 -0.68 -23.66
CA ARG A 25 -3.23 -1.07 -23.64
C ARG A 25 -3.90 -0.68 -22.33
N ARG A 26 -3.24 -0.92 -21.19
CA ARG A 26 -3.68 -0.43 -19.88
C ARG A 26 -3.97 1.07 -19.91
N ASN A 27 -3.05 1.85 -20.47
CA ASN A 27 -3.19 3.30 -20.57
C ASN A 27 -4.40 3.70 -21.41
N ALA A 28 -4.47 3.19 -22.63
CA ALA A 28 -5.48 3.60 -23.61
C ALA A 28 -6.89 3.17 -23.19
N GLU A 29 -7.07 1.93 -22.76
CA GLU A 29 -8.40 1.33 -22.56
C GLU A 29 -8.93 1.46 -21.13
N PHE A 30 -8.06 1.47 -20.11
CA PHE A 30 -8.53 1.36 -18.71
C PHE A 30 -8.16 2.54 -17.84
N LEU A 31 -7.03 3.19 -18.12
CA LEU A 31 -6.51 4.27 -17.30
C LEU A 31 -7.04 5.62 -17.75
N PHE A 32 -6.82 6.01 -19.01
CA PHE A 32 -7.16 7.36 -19.47
C PHE A 32 -8.68 7.60 -19.53
N GLU A 33 -9.46 6.56 -19.78
CA GLU A 33 -10.92 6.63 -19.75
C GLU A 33 -11.45 6.90 -18.33
N HIS A 34 -10.84 6.29 -17.32
CA HIS A 34 -11.37 6.29 -15.96
C HIS A 34 -10.60 7.17 -14.96
N ASN A 35 -9.46 7.74 -15.36
CA ASN A 35 -8.63 8.61 -14.53
C ASN A 35 -8.57 10.03 -15.11
N PRO A 36 -9.48 10.94 -14.71
CA PRO A 36 -9.38 12.34 -15.12
C PRO A 36 -8.07 12.94 -14.63
N ARG A 37 -7.27 13.50 -15.56
CA ARG A 37 -5.93 14.04 -15.27
C ARG A 37 -5.90 15.09 -14.16
N ALA A 38 -6.98 15.88 -14.03
CA ALA A 38 -7.14 16.87 -12.98
C ALA A 38 -7.06 16.29 -11.55
N ARG A 39 -7.27 14.98 -11.38
CA ARG A 39 -7.23 14.29 -10.08
C ARG A 39 -5.89 13.64 -9.76
N TYR A 40 -4.92 13.63 -10.70
CA TYR A 40 -3.59 13.04 -10.45
C TYR A 40 -2.84 13.72 -9.29
N PRO A 41 -2.94 15.05 -9.08
CA PRO A 41 -2.31 15.68 -7.93
C PRO A 41 -2.73 15.09 -6.58
N LEU A 42 -3.94 14.53 -6.47
CA LEU A 42 -4.45 13.92 -5.23
C LEU A 42 -3.69 12.66 -4.82
N VAL A 43 -2.98 12.00 -5.75
CA VAL A 43 -2.18 10.80 -5.49
C VAL A 43 -0.67 11.03 -5.65
N ASP A 44 -0.28 11.98 -6.49
CA ASP A 44 1.14 12.34 -6.64
C ASP A 44 1.65 13.10 -5.40
N ASP A 45 0.76 13.70 -4.61
CA ASP A 45 1.06 14.33 -3.32
C ASP A 45 0.52 13.51 -2.14
N LYS A 46 1.44 12.91 -1.37
CA LYS A 46 1.10 12.05 -0.23
C LYS A 46 0.31 12.78 0.86
N LEU A 47 0.46 14.11 0.99
CA LEU A 47 -0.32 14.87 1.96
C LEU A 47 -1.79 14.94 1.55
N LEU A 48 -2.07 15.16 0.27
CA LEU A 48 -3.45 15.20 -0.25
C LEU A 48 -4.13 13.83 -0.14
N THR A 49 -3.43 12.76 -0.52
CA THR A 49 -3.95 11.39 -0.33
C THR A 49 -4.32 11.13 1.12
N LYS A 50 -3.46 11.57 2.05
CA LYS A 50 -3.66 11.36 3.48
C LYS A 50 -4.81 12.19 4.06
N GLN A 51 -5.00 13.42 3.59
CA GLN A 51 -6.16 14.23 3.95
C GLN A 51 -7.46 13.53 3.53
N ILE A 52 -7.49 12.94 2.33
CA ILE A 52 -8.63 12.14 1.87
C ILE A 52 -8.82 10.91 2.77
N CYS A 53 -7.75 10.20 3.12
CA CYS A 53 -7.83 9.07 4.06
C CYS A 53 -8.47 9.49 5.38
N HIS A 54 -7.99 10.57 6.00
CA HIS A 54 -8.52 11.06 7.27
C HIS A 54 -10.00 11.47 7.19
N GLN A 55 -10.38 12.22 6.17
CA GLN A 55 -11.77 12.64 5.94
C GLN A 55 -12.74 11.45 5.77
N ARG A 56 -12.23 10.31 5.31
CA ARG A 56 -13.02 9.11 5.01
C ARG A 56 -12.84 8.01 6.05
N GLY A 57 -12.15 8.29 7.16
CA GLY A 57 -11.89 7.32 8.23
C GLY A 57 -11.00 6.15 7.82
N ILE A 58 -10.18 6.31 6.77
CA ILE A 58 -9.26 5.29 6.28
C ILE A 58 -7.97 5.36 7.10
N PRO A 59 -7.51 4.27 7.72
CA PRO A 59 -6.27 4.27 8.49
C PRO A 59 -5.06 4.67 7.65
N ALA A 60 -4.28 5.62 8.16
CA ALA A 60 -3.00 6.07 7.64
C ALA A 60 -2.11 6.48 8.82
N PRO A 61 -0.76 6.47 8.67
CA PRO A 61 0.14 6.88 9.75
C PRO A 61 -0.23 8.27 10.28
N ALA A 62 -0.12 8.61 11.57
CA ALA A 62 -0.40 9.98 12.01
C ALA A 62 0.57 11.00 11.37
N THR A 63 0.10 12.20 11.01
CA THR A 63 0.99 13.32 10.63
C THR A 63 1.29 14.14 11.88
N TYR A 64 2.57 14.24 12.25
CA TYR A 64 3.04 15.03 13.38
C TYR A 64 3.32 16.47 12.98
N ALA A 65 3.94 16.66 11.81
CA ALA A 65 4.22 17.98 11.27
C ALA A 65 4.27 17.97 9.73
N VAL A 66 3.98 19.11 9.14
CA VAL A 66 4.23 19.41 7.73
C VAL A 66 5.17 20.60 7.68
N ILE A 67 6.32 20.42 7.03
CA ILE A 67 7.33 21.46 6.85
C ILE A 67 7.18 21.96 5.42
N GLU A 68 6.81 23.23 5.26
CA GLU A 68 6.56 23.85 3.95
C GLU A 68 7.62 24.91 3.62
N ARG A 69 8.27 25.48 4.64
CA ARG A 69 9.26 26.55 4.49
C ARG A 69 10.44 26.33 5.44
N ASN A 70 11.60 26.90 5.10
CA ASN A 70 12.80 26.80 5.93
C ASN A 70 12.58 27.27 7.38
N GLY A 71 11.75 28.30 7.60
CA GLY A 71 11.41 28.76 8.96
C GLY A 71 10.64 27.74 9.80
N ASP A 72 9.93 26.80 9.18
CA ASP A 72 9.18 25.76 9.87
C ASP A 72 10.13 24.69 10.47
N ILE A 73 11.33 24.52 9.90
CA ILE A 73 12.35 23.56 10.38
C ILE A 73 12.75 23.86 11.83
N GLY A 74 13.09 25.12 12.12
CA GLY A 74 13.48 25.51 13.48
C GLY A 74 12.34 25.34 14.49
N ARG A 75 11.08 25.59 14.07
CA ARG A 75 9.90 25.35 14.91
C ARG A 75 9.72 23.86 15.19
N PHE A 76 9.86 23.03 14.17
CA PHE A 76 9.78 21.57 14.31
C PHE A 76 10.86 21.05 15.28
N LEU A 77 12.13 21.40 15.06
CA LEU A 77 13.25 20.94 15.89
C LEU A 77 13.07 21.30 17.37
N ARG A 78 12.50 22.47 17.70
CA ARG A 78 12.20 22.84 19.10
C ARG A 78 11.12 21.98 19.76
N SER A 79 10.27 21.34 18.97
CA SER A 79 9.14 20.51 19.44
C SER A 79 9.34 19.01 19.24
N VAL A 80 10.45 18.60 18.62
CA VAL A 80 10.66 17.23 18.13
C VAL A 80 10.62 16.18 19.25
N THR A 81 11.01 16.56 20.48
CA THR A 81 10.99 15.67 21.67
C THR A 81 9.60 15.19 22.07
N ARG A 82 8.53 15.76 21.49
CA ARG A 82 7.16 15.24 21.63
C ARG A 82 6.96 13.88 20.97
N TRP A 83 7.80 13.52 20.00
CA TRP A 83 7.69 12.29 19.23
C TRP A 83 9.02 11.52 19.29
N PRO A 84 9.15 10.50 20.16
CA PRO A 84 10.43 9.81 20.39
C PRO A 84 10.96 9.08 19.14
N GLU A 85 10.06 8.75 18.22
CA GLU A 85 10.35 8.15 16.93
C GLU A 85 9.42 8.73 15.86
N PHE A 86 9.95 8.90 14.65
CA PHE A 86 9.20 9.46 13.53
C PHE A 86 9.88 9.13 12.20
N VAL A 87 9.14 9.30 11.11
CA VAL A 87 9.63 9.21 9.75
C VAL A 87 9.54 10.59 9.11
N VAL A 88 10.62 11.04 8.49
CA VAL A 88 10.63 12.19 7.60
C VAL A 88 10.56 11.67 6.16
N LYS A 89 9.63 12.20 5.36
CA LYS A 89 9.55 11.86 3.94
C LYS A 89 9.12 13.04 3.07
N PRO A 90 9.60 13.14 1.82
CA PRO A 90 9.06 14.09 0.84
C PRO A 90 7.59 13.77 0.50
N ALA A 91 6.76 14.80 0.32
CA ALA A 91 5.37 14.63 -0.07
C ALA A 91 5.24 14.08 -1.50
N LYS A 92 6.08 14.56 -2.43
CA LYS A 92 6.07 14.17 -3.85
C LYS A 92 7.27 13.29 -4.27
N GLY A 93 8.04 12.80 -3.31
CA GLY A 93 9.19 11.94 -3.61
C GLY A 93 8.81 10.55 -4.12
N ALA A 94 9.76 9.92 -4.81
CA ALA A 94 9.61 8.59 -5.41
C ALA A 94 10.70 7.61 -4.95
N GLU A 95 10.42 6.31 -5.06
CA GLU A 95 11.37 5.21 -4.82
C GLU A 95 12.01 5.17 -3.43
N GLY A 96 11.35 5.79 -2.45
CA GLY A 96 11.86 5.89 -1.08
C GLY A 96 13.04 6.85 -0.90
N ARG A 97 13.36 7.69 -1.90
CA ARG A 97 14.38 8.73 -1.76
C ARG A 97 13.94 9.81 -0.79
N GLY A 98 14.88 10.34 -0.01
CA GLY A 98 14.60 11.36 1.01
C GLY A 98 13.89 10.85 2.26
N ILE A 99 13.55 9.55 2.34
CA ILE A 99 12.96 8.97 3.55
C ILE A 99 14.04 8.78 4.60
N LEU A 100 13.83 9.36 5.78
CA LEU A 100 14.67 9.23 6.95
C LEU A 100 13.84 8.71 8.12
N VAL A 101 14.22 7.54 8.65
CA VAL A 101 13.51 6.90 9.77
C VAL A 101 14.32 7.12 11.04
N ILE A 102 13.78 7.88 12.00
CA ILE A 102 14.35 8.13 13.31
C ILE A 102 13.75 7.16 14.32
N ARG A 103 14.58 6.33 14.97
CA ARG A 103 14.15 5.33 15.96
C ARG A 103 14.24 5.82 17.41
N ARG A 104 15.15 6.76 17.67
CA ARG A 104 15.34 7.38 18.98
C ARG A 104 16.13 8.67 18.83
N HIS A 105 15.92 9.61 19.74
CA HIS A 105 16.71 10.84 19.86
C HIS A 105 16.48 11.51 21.22
N ASP A 106 17.33 12.46 21.58
CA ASP A 106 17.16 13.37 22.73
C ASP A 106 16.80 14.80 22.30
N GLY A 107 16.67 15.04 20.98
CA GLY A 107 16.40 16.34 20.38
C GLY A 107 17.66 17.08 19.92
N ARG A 108 18.85 16.57 20.25
CA ARG A 108 20.15 17.04 19.75
C ARG A 108 20.79 16.01 18.83
N VAL A 109 20.77 14.74 19.24
CA VAL A 109 21.33 13.61 18.47
C VAL A 109 20.20 12.65 18.12
N PHE A 110 20.11 12.30 16.84
CA PHE A 110 19.09 11.45 16.25
C PHE A 110 19.71 10.17 15.74
N THR A 111 19.19 9.01 16.15
CA THR A 111 19.63 7.71 15.63
C THR A 111 18.66 7.22 14.57
N THR A 112 19.17 6.94 13.38
CA THR A 112 18.39 6.39 12.27
C THR A 112 18.12 4.90 12.45
N ALA A 113 17.21 4.34 11.65
CA ALA A 113 16.96 2.89 11.64
C ALA A 113 18.20 2.04 11.28
N GLY A 114 19.14 2.60 10.52
CA GLY A 114 20.41 1.96 10.17
C GLY A 114 21.53 2.12 11.22
N GLY A 115 21.25 2.74 12.37
CA GLY A 115 22.23 2.96 13.44
C GLY A 115 23.13 4.19 13.25
N GLN A 116 23.06 4.87 12.10
CA GLN A 116 23.74 6.15 11.89
C GLN A 116 23.18 7.21 12.84
N THR A 117 24.05 8.08 13.33
CA THR A 117 23.67 9.22 14.16
C THR A 117 23.75 10.50 13.35
N LEU A 118 22.85 11.44 13.65
CA LEU A 118 22.76 12.76 13.03
C LEU A 118 22.58 13.79 14.13
N ASP A 119 23.14 14.98 13.99
CA ASP A 119 22.79 16.10 14.86
C ASP A 119 21.56 16.89 14.34
N ALA A 120 21.12 17.89 15.11
CA ALA A 120 19.98 18.73 14.73
C ALA A 120 20.22 19.57 13.47
N ALA A 121 21.47 19.96 13.18
CA ALA A 121 21.81 20.72 11.98
C ALA A 121 21.75 19.83 10.74
N GLU A 122 22.24 18.60 10.82
CA GLU A 122 22.16 17.59 9.76
C GLU A 122 20.71 17.21 9.45
N LEU A 123 19.87 17.02 10.49
CA LEU A 123 18.43 16.81 10.30
C LEU A 123 17.77 18.02 9.65
N GLY A 124 18.11 19.24 10.07
CA GLY A 124 17.64 20.48 9.46
C GLY A 124 18.05 20.60 7.99
N TYR A 125 19.28 20.24 7.66
CA TYR A 125 19.80 20.22 6.29
C TYR A 125 19.05 19.20 5.42
N HIS A 126 18.78 18.00 5.95
CA HIS A 126 17.98 16.99 5.25
C HIS A 126 16.56 17.51 4.93
N LEU A 127 15.92 18.17 5.89
CA LEU A 127 14.61 18.80 5.68
C LEU A 127 14.66 19.90 4.60
N ALA A 128 15.66 20.78 4.65
CA ALA A 128 15.86 21.81 3.63
C ALA A 128 16.11 21.20 2.24
N THR A 129 16.81 20.07 2.17
CA THR A 129 17.07 19.32 0.94
C THR A 129 15.80 18.69 0.36
N ILE A 130 14.86 18.27 1.21
CA ILE A 130 13.51 17.88 0.75
C ILE A 130 12.80 19.11 0.16
N LEU A 131 12.77 20.24 0.87
CA LEU A 131 12.07 21.45 0.43
C LEU A 131 12.57 21.98 -0.92
N SER A 132 13.88 21.88 -1.18
CA SER A 132 14.47 22.29 -2.46
C SER A 132 14.05 21.41 -3.64
N GLY A 133 13.39 20.28 -3.37
CA GLY A 133 12.91 19.38 -4.41
C GLY A 133 13.90 18.31 -4.84
N LEU A 134 15.05 18.16 -4.15
CA LEU A 134 16.11 17.21 -4.57
C LEU A 134 15.59 15.77 -4.74
N TYR A 135 14.65 15.36 -3.88
CA TYR A 135 14.08 14.01 -3.91
C TYR A 135 12.78 13.91 -4.72
N SER A 136 12.24 15.04 -5.15
CA SER A 136 11.01 15.15 -5.94
C SER A 136 11.26 14.83 -7.42
N LEU A 137 10.27 14.23 -8.07
CA LEU A 137 10.34 13.99 -9.52
C LEU A 137 10.39 15.32 -10.26
N GLY A 138 11.51 15.59 -10.96
CA GLY A 138 11.70 16.82 -11.73
C GLY A 138 12.16 18.05 -10.94
N GLY A 139 12.67 17.87 -9.70
CA GLY A 139 13.31 18.94 -8.93
C GLY A 139 12.37 20.06 -8.45
N GLN A 140 11.06 19.79 -8.43
CA GLN A 140 10.06 20.77 -8.03
C GLN A 140 10.06 20.97 -6.50
N ILE A 141 9.72 22.18 -6.06
CA ILE A 141 9.55 22.51 -4.63
C ILE A 141 8.59 21.50 -4.00
N ASP A 142 9.01 20.97 -2.85
CA ASP A 142 8.33 19.91 -2.13
C ASP A 142 8.05 20.30 -0.67
N ARG A 143 7.36 19.42 0.04
CA ARG A 143 7.07 19.54 1.47
C ARG A 143 7.66 18.32 2.18
N ALA A 144 8.20 18.52 3.37
CA ALA A 144 8.61 17.41 4.21
C ALA A 144 7.49 17.05 5.18
N LEU A 145 7.09 15.78 5.16
CA LEU A 145 6.12 15.22 6.08
C LEU A 145 6.87 14.55 7.23
N VAL A 146 6.51 14.88 8.46
CA VAL A 146 6.94 14.16 9.66
C VAL A 146 5.78 13.33 10.15
N GLU A 147 5.96 12.02 10.20
CA GLU A 147 4.89 11.07 10.45
C GLU A 147 5.24 10.03 11.50
N GLN A 148 4.20 9.40 12.03
CA GLN A 148 4.32 8.19 12.83
C GLN A 148 5.14 7.13 12.11
N ARG A 149 6.09 6.53 12.83
CA ARG A 149 6.79 5.34 12.36
C ARG A 149 5.87 4.12 12.47
N ILE A 150 5.73 3.39 11.37
CA ILE A 150 5.00 2.12 11.37
C ILE A 150 5.83 1.04 12.06
N VAL A 151 5.17 0.27 12.93
CA VAL A 151 5.73 -0.92 13.55
C VAL A 151 5.23 -2.12 12.77
N ARG A 152 6.13 -2.82 12.08
CA ARG A 152 5.77 -3.99 11.27
C ARG A 152 4.97 -5.01 12.08
N HIS A 153 3.87 -5.48 11.51
CA HIS A 153 3.07 -6.56 12.09
C HIS A 153 3.85 -7.89 12.19
N PRO A 154 3.79 -8.64 13.31
CA PRO A 154 4.59 -9.85 13.54
C PRO A 154 4.40 -10.99 12.53
N VAL A 155 3.26 -11.01 11.83
CA VAL A 155 3.01 -11.98 10.73
C VAL A 155 4.11 -11.99 9.66
N PHE A 156 4.86 -10.89 9.54
CA PHE A 156 5.94 -10.75 8.58
C PHE A 156 7.32 -11.09 9.14
N ASP A 157 7.43 -11.50 10.41
CA ASP A 157 8.72 -11.63 11.08
C ASP A 157 9.63 -12.67 10.47
N ASP A 158 9.03 -13.74 9.98
CA ASP A 158 9.72 -14.86 9.36
C ASP A 158 9.98 -14.67 7.86
N VAL A 159 9.27 -13.75 7.21
CA VAL A 159 9.20 -13.66 5.73
C VAL A 159 9.76 -12.35 5.16
N ALA A 160 10.36 -11.49 6.00
CA ALA A 160 10.87 -10.20 5.56
C ALA A 160 12.18 -9.82 6.26
N VAL A 161 13.16 -9.37 5.48
CA VAL A 161 14.47 -8.94 5.99
C VAL A 161 14.55 -7.43 6.05
N GLY A 162 14.82 -6.90 7.25
CA GLY A 162 15.02 -5.47 7.48
C GLY A 162 13.70 -4.68 7.48
N GLY A 163 13.31 -4.13 6.34
CA GLY A 163 12.17 -3.20 6.26
C GLY A 163 10.80 -3.88 6.32
N THR A 164 9.78 -3.07 6.07
CA THR A 164 8.38 -3.47 6.18
C THR A 164 7.85 -3.93 4.82
N PRO A 165 7.29 -5.16 4.71
CA PRO A 165 6.52 -5.56 3.55
C PRO A 165 5.34 -4.64 3.30
N ASP A 166 4.99 -4.47 2.04
CA ASP A 166 3.79 -3.74 1.67
C ASP A 166 2.88 -4.61 0.79
N VAL A 167 1.57 -4.37 0.90
CA VAL A 167 0.55 -5.00 0.09
C VAL A 167 0.05 -3.98 -0.93
N ARG A 168 0.19 -4.30 -2.21
CA ARG A 168 -0.40 -3.52 -3.30
C ARG A 168 -1.72 -4.14 -3.72
N VAL A 169 -2.76 -3.31 -3.81
CA VAL A 169 -4.05 -3.66 -4.39
C VAL A 169 -4.30 -2.78 -5.61
N ILE A 170 -4.59 -3.37 -6.76
CA ILE A 170 -5.14 -2.64 -7.91
C ILE A 170 -6.65 -2.60 -7.77
N VAL A 171 -7.21 -1.41 -7.84
CA VAL A 171 -8.65 -1.14 -7.87
C VAL A 171 -9.02 -0.64 -9.26
N TYR A 172 -10.06 -1.23 -9.84
CA TYR A 172 -10.65 -0.83 -11.11
C TYR A 172 -12.15 -0.57 -10.94
N ARG A 173 -12.62 0.61 -11.36
CA ARG A 173 -14.00 1.11 -11.21
C ARG A 173 -14.57 0.89 -9.80
N GLY A 174 -13.74 1.11 -8.78
CA GLY A 174 -14.09 0.96 -7.37
C GLY A 174 -14.13 -0.49 -6.87
N VAL A 175 -13.60 -1.46 -7.64
CA VAL A 175 -13.52 -2.89 -7.32
C VAL A 175 -12.06 -3.36 -7.28
N PRO A 176 -11.59 -4.04 -6.22
CA PRO A 176 -10.24 -4.61 -6.19
C PRO A 176 -10.10 -5.76 -7.19
N VAL A 177 -9.14 -5.69 -8.11
CA VAL A 177 -8.99 -6.65 -9.23
C VAL A 177 -7.77 -7.54 -9.14
N MET A 178 -6.73 -7.12 -8.42
CA MET A 178 -5.55 -7.95 -8.20
C MET A 178 -4.74 -7.41 -7.02
N ALA A 179 -4.09 -8.29 -6.25
CA ALA A 179 -3.23 -7.89 -5.15
C ALA A 179 -1.89 -8.62 -5.16
N MET A 180 -0.86 -8.02 -4.56
CA MET A 180 0.42 -8.68 -4.30
C MET A 180 1.04 -8.18 -3.00
N LEU A 181 1.78 -9.06 -2.33
CA LEU A 181 2.68 -8.72 -1.25
C LEU A 181 4.08 -8.50 -1.82
N ARG A 182 4.76 -7.44 -1.40
CA ARG A 182 6.16 -7.16 -1.74
C ARG A 182 7.01 -7.43 -0.51
N LEU A 183 7.83 -8.47 -0.56
CA LEU A 183 8.69 -8.89 0.54
C LEU A 183 10.11 -8.33 0.35
N PRO A 184 10.62 -7.52 1.31
CA PRO A 184 11.97 -7.02 1.29
C PRO A 184 13.02 -8.12 1.47
N THR A 185 14.06 -8.04 0.64
CA THR A 185 15.24 -8.91 0.65
C THR A 185 16.50 -8.14 1.04
N VAL A 186 17.58 -8.86 1.35
CA VAL A 186 18.93 -8.29 1.48
C VAL A 186 19.34 -7.56 0.19
N ALA A 187 19.07 -8.17 -0.97
CA ALA A 187 19.34 -7.58 -2.28
C ALA A 187 18.67 -6.22 -2.47
N SER A 188 17.44 -6.08 -1.96
CA SER A 188 16.67 -4.82 -1.99
C SER A 188 17.05 -3.82 -0.89
N ARG A 189 18.05 -4.15 -0.06
CA ARG A 189 18.46 -3.37 1.12
C ARG A 189 17.30 -3.15 2.10
N GLY A 190 16.46 -4.18 2.27
CA GLY A 190 15.28 -4.13 3.12
C GLY A 190 14.16 -3.22 2.59
N ARG A 191 14.08 -2.98 1.27
CA ARG A 191 13.00 -2.19 0.67
C ARG A 191 12.05 -3.08 -0.14
N ALA A 192 10.76 -2.80 -0.08
CA ALA A 192 9.75 -3.50 -0.88
C ALA A 192 9.71 -3.00 -2.35
N ASN A 193 10.88 -2.94 -2.99
CA ASN A 193 11.06 -2.51 -4.37
C ASN A 193 11.50 -3.68 -5.26
N LEU A 194 10.60 -4.11 -6.16
CA LEU A 194 10.81 -5.26 -7.03
C LEU A 194 12.02 -5.09 -7.99
N TYR A 195 12.28 -3.86 -8.44
CA TYR A 195 13.45 -3.57 -9.30
C TYR A 195 14.77 -3.70 -8.54
N GLN A 196 14.75 -3.49 -7.22
CA GLN A 196 15.91 -3.66 -6.35
C GLN A 196 16.07 -5.11 -5.85
N GLY A 197 15.19 -6.03 -6.28
CA GLY A 197 15.29 -7.46 -5.95
C GLY A 197 14.41 -7.91 -4.78
N ALA A 198 13.38 -7.13 -4.42
CA ALA A 198 12.32 -7.63 -3.55
C ALA A 198 11.52 -8.74 -4.24
N VAL A 199 10.93 -9.65 -3.45
CA VAL A 199 10.06 -10.71 -3.95
C VAL A 199 8.64 -10.16 -4.10
N ALA A 200 7.98 -10.45 -5.21
CA ALA A 200 6.54 -10.23 -5.39
C ALA A 200 5.80 -11.54 -5.17
N ALA A 201 4.90 -11.61 -4.20
CA ALA A 201 4.01 -12.74 -3.99
C ALA A 201 2.59 -12.35 -4.42
N GLY A 202 1.98 -13.11 -5.33
CA GLY A 202 0.56 -12.92 -5.64
C GLY A 202 -0.30 -13.12 -4.39
N ILE A 203 -1.42 -12.41 -4.28
CA ILE A 203 -2.38 -12.61 -3.19
C ILE A 203 -3.72 -13.01 -3.80
N GLU A 204 -4.24 -14.14 -3.36
CA GLU A 204 -5.61 -14.52 -3.67
C GLU A 204 -6.57 -13.54 -2.99
N LEU A 205 -7.28 -12.78 -3.82
CA LEU A 205 -8.20 -11.74 -3.35
C LEU A 205 -9.31 -12.27 -2.43
N LYS A 206 -9.74 -13.53 -2.61
CA LYS A 206 -10.79 -14.15 -1.81
C LYS A 206 -10.39 -14.38 -0.35
N THR A 207 -9.15 -14.80 -0.13
CA THR A 207 -8.72 -15.33 1.17
C THR A 207 -7.66 -14.46 1.83
N GLY A 208 -7.05 -13.53 1.08
CA GLY A 208 -5.88 -12.78 1.53
C GLY A 208 -4.64 -13.66 1.67
N ARG A 209 -4.64 -14.86 1.08
CA ARG A 209 -3.51 -15.79 1.15
C ARG A 209 -2.55 -15.56 0.01
N THR A 210 -1.27 -15.58 0.32
CA THR A 210 -0.23 -15.52 -0.69
C THR A 210 -0.20 -16.81 -1.52
N LEU A 211 0.05 -16.63 -2.81
CA LEU A 211 0.27 -17.69 -3.79
C LEU A 211 1.78 -17.93 -3.94
N GLY A 212 2.27 -18.19 -5.15
CA GLY A 212 3.70 -18.25 -5.42
C GLY A 212 4.37 -16.89 -5.43
N GLY A 213 5.71 -16.91 -5.44
CA GLY A 213 6.54 -15.72 -5.55
C GLY A 213 7.21 -15.57 -6.91
N VAL A 214 7.67 -14.35 -7.16
CA VAL A 214 8.54 -13.99 -8.28
C VAL A 214 9.63 -13.06 -7.77
N CYS A 215 10.88 -13.38 -8.09
CA CYS A 215 12.04 -12.55 -7.79
C CYS A 215 12.88 -12.37 -9.06
N ARG A 216 13.21 -11.13 -9.42
CA ARG A 216 13.99 -10.80 -10.64
C ARG A 216 13.45 -11.50 -11.91
N GLY A 217 12.13 -11.53 -12.04
CA GLY A 217 11.44 -12.14 -13.20
C GLY A 217 11.42 -13.67 -13.21
N ARG A 218 11.87 -14.35 -12.15
CA ARG A 218 11.84 -15.81 -12.02
C ARG A 218 10.88 -16.24 -10.92
N ALA A 219 10.13 -17.31 -11.17
CA ALA A 219 9.30 -17.94 -10.15
C ALA A 219 10.18 -18.44 -8.99
N VAL A 220 9.71 -18.22 -7.77
CA VAL A 220 10.34 -18.67 -6.53
C VAL A 220 9.27 -19.16 -5.57
N ASP A 221 9.53 -20.26 -4.87
CA ASP A 221 8.60 -20.82 -3.89
C ASP A 221 8.96 -20.42 -2.44
N TYR A 222 10.21 -20.05 -2.21
CA TYR A 222 10.77 -19.67 -0.92
C TYR A 222 11.42 -18.29 -0.97
N HIS A 223 11.35 -17.55 0.13
CA HIS A 223 12.02 -16.27 0.28
C HIS A 223 13.55 -16.48 0.22
N PRO A 224 14.29 -15.76 -0.64
CA PRO A 224 15.68 -16.07 -0.94
C PRO A 224 16.61 -15.94 0.27
N ASP A 225 16.27 -15.08 1.23
CA ASP A 225 17.11 -14.81 2.40
C ASP A 225 16.65 -15.52 3.68
N THR A 226 15.35 -15.82 3.82
CA THR A 226 14.80 -16.42 5.06
C THR A 226 14.50 -17.90 4.92
N GLY A 227 14.48 -18.42 3.69
CA GLY A 227 14.14 -19.82 3.40
C GLY A 227 12.67 -20.18 3.69
N ARG A 228 11.82 -19.22 4.08
CA ARG A 228 10.41 -19.48 4.38
C ARG A 228 9.58 -19.61 3.10
N PRO A 229 8.56 -20.47 3.09
CA PRO A 229 7.61 -20.54 1.99
C PRO A 229 6.95 -19.18 1.75
N ILE A 230 6.83 -18.80 0.48
CA ILE A 230 6.14 -17.57 0.07
C ILE A 230 4.62 -17.79 0.07
N ALA A 231 4.18 -18.99 -0.31
CA ALA A 231 2.77 -19.36 -0.39
C ALA A 231 2.17 -19.68 0.98
N GLY A 232 0.89 -19.36 1.14
CA GLY A 232 0.08 -19.73 2.29
C GLY A 232 0.08 -18.72 3.44
N LEU A 233 0.84 -17.63 3.36
CA LEU A 233 0.80 -16.53 4.32
C LEU A 233 -0.54 -15.81 4.20
N THR A 234 -1.28 -15.68 5.30
CA THR A 234 -2.56 -14.96 5.32
C THR A 234 -2.33 -13.53 5.80
N ILE A 235 -2.77 -12.54 5.03
CA ILE A 235 -2.71 -11.13 5.43
C ILE A 235 -3.80 -10.86 6.49
N PRO A 236 -3.45 -10.42 7.71
CA PRO A 236 -4.42 -10.02 8.72
C PRO A 236 -5.34 -8.89 8.26
N SER A 237 -6.59 -8.88 8.75
CA SER A 237 -7.58 -7.84 8.44
C SER A 237 -7.72 -7.58 6.93
N TRP A 238 -7.71 -8.66 6.14
CA TRP A 238 -7.74 -8.58 4.68
C TRP A 238 -8.93 -7.80 4.15
N ASP A 239 -10.07 -7.93 4.83
CA ASP A 239 -11.28 -7.22 4.44
C ASP A 239 -11.15 -5.71 4.60
N ASP A 240 -10.47 -5.27 5.65
CA ASP A 240 -10.22 -3.86 5.91
C ASP A 240 -9.25 -3.28 4.87
N VAL A 241 -8.25 -4.04 4.42
CA VAL A 241 -7.36 -3.66 3.30
C VAL A 241 -8.19 -3.33 2.07
N LEU A 242 -9.08 -4.25 1.69
CA LEU A 242 -9.83 -4.16 0.45
C LEU A 242 -10.93 -3.09 0.53
N ARG A 243 -11.61 -2.96 1.67
CA ARG A 243 -12.57 -1.87 1.94
C ARG A 243 -11.88 -0.51 1.89
N SER A 244 -10.71 -0.39 2.51
CA SER A 244 -9.91 0.83 2.47
C SER A 244 -9.48 1.18 1.06
N ALA A 245 -9.10 0.18 0.24
CA ALA A 245 -8.70 0.39 -1.15
C ALA A 245 -9.89 0.93 -1.98
N MET A 246 -11.08 0.35 -1.83
CA MET A 246 -12.29 0.83 -2.49
C MET A 246 -12.68 2.24 -2.03
N ASN A 247 -12.64 2.49 -0.72
CA ASN A 247 -13.01 3.78 -0.14
C ASN A 247 -12.05 4.89 -0.58
N LEU A 248 -10.75 4.59 -0.66
CA LEU A 248 -9.75 5.53 -1.14
C LEU A 248 -9.91 5.82 -2.63
N ALA A 249 -10.17 4.79 -3.45
CA ALA A 249 -10.44 4.96 -4.88
C ALA A 249 -11.65 5.86 -5.13
N ASP A 250 -12.74 5.72 -4.35
CA ASP A 250 -13.90 6.61 -4.42
C ASP A 250 -13.58 8.03 -3.95
N GLY A 251 -12.78 8.17 -2.88
CA GLY A 251 -12.40 9.47 -2.32
C GLY A 251 -11.52 10.29 -3.25
N ILE A 252 -10.56 9.64 -3.91
CA ILE A 252 -9.74 10.25 -4.95
C ILE A 252 -10.55 10.37 -6.25
N ALA A 253 -11.53 9.51 -6.45
CA ALA A 253 -12.37 9.41 -7.64
C ALA A 253 -11.54 9.15 -8.92
N LEU A 254 -10.65 8.15 -8.83
CA LEU A 254 -9.93 7.55 -9.95
C LEU A 254 -10.44 6.12 -10.15
N GLY A 255 -10.82 5.78 -11.38
CA GLY A 255 -11.34 4.45 -11.68
C GLY A 255 -10.26 3.40 -11.96
N TYR A 256 -8.97 3.75 -12.03
CA TYR A 256 -7.87 2.78 -12.03
C TYR A 256 -6.78 3.24 -11.07
N LEU A 257 -6.58 2.53 -9.96
CA LEU A 257 -5.70 2.97 -8.89
C LEU A 257 -4.91 1.80 -8.30
N GLY A 258 -3.62 2.00 -8.05
CA GLY A 258 -2.86 1.14 -7.14
C GLY A 258 -2.83 1.74 -5.75
N VAL A 259 -3.22 0.98 -4.74
CA VAL A 259 -3.15 1.40 -3.34
C VAL A 259 -2.17 0.50 -2.61
N ASP A 260 -1.22 1.10 -1.91
CA ASP A 260 -0.18 0.40 -1.16
C ASP A 260 -0.44 0.53 0.34
N PHE A 261 -0.46 -0.62 0.99
CA PHE A 261 -0.72 -0.78 2.41
C PHE A 261 0.51 -1.33 3.11
N VAL A 262 0.71 -0.93 4.36
CA VAL A 262 1.56 -1.66 5.30
C VAL A 262 0.70 -2.13 6.46
N LEU A 263 1.08 -3.23 7.11
CA LEU A 263 0.38 -3.67 8.31
C LEU A 263 1.18 -3.23 9.52
N ASP A 264 0.58 -2.35 10.30
CA ASP A 264 1.06 -1.94 11.61
C ASP A 264 0.64 -2.97 12.66
N ALA A 265 1.52 -3.22 13.63
CA ALA A 265 1.29 -4.19 14.70
C ALA A 265 0.13 -3.82 15.63
N ALA A 266 -0.15 -2.52 15.82
CA ALA A 266 -1.19 -2.04 16.72
C ALA A 266 -2.45 -1.61 15.97
N ILE A 267 -2.30 -0.96 14.81
CA ILE A 267 -3.42 -0.36 14.08
C ILE A 267 -3.99 -1.31 13.02
N GLY A 268 -3.20 -2.28 12.55
CA GLY A 268 -3.56 -3.15 11.42
C GLY A 268 -3.22 -2.49 10.07
N PRO A 269 -4.02 -2.72 9.01
CA PRO A 269 -3.76 -2.17 7.69
C PRO A 269 -3.79 -0.65 7.67
N VAL A 270 -2.73 -0.02 7.18
CA VAL A 270 -2.66 1.43 6.99
C VAL A 270 -2.25 1.74 5.55
N VAL A 271 -2.92 2.72 4.95
CA VAL A 271 -2.55 3.23 3.61
C VAL A 271 -1.23 3.98 3.71
N LEU A 272 -0.25 3.54 2.94
CA LEU A 272 1.05 4.18 2.84
C LEU A 272 1.10 5.17 1.68
N GLU A 273 0.66 4.74 0.50
CA GLU A 273 0.62 5.55 -0.73
C GLU A 273 -0.44 5.05 -1.71
N ALA A 274 -0.76 5.88 -2.70
CA ALA A 274 -1.60 5.53 -3.84
C ALA A 274 -0.93 5.98 -5.14
N ASN A 275 -1.23 5.29 -6.24
CA ASN A 275 -0.59 5.52 -7.53
C ASN A 275 -1.63 5.46 -8.65
N ALA A 276 -1.77 6.55 -9.42
CA ALA A 276 -2.67 6.62 -10.56
C ALA A 276 -2.23 5.75 -11.75
N ARG A 277 -0.97 5.29 -11.78
CA ARG A 277 -0.33 4.54 -12.87
C ARG A 277 0.47 3.34 -12.34
N PRO A 278 -0.15 2.41 -11.59
CA PRO A 278 0.57 1.30 -10.99
C PRO A 278 1.18 0.40 -12.07
N GLY A 279 2.36 -0.15 -11.78
CA GLY A 279 3.05 -1.09 -12.66
C GLY A 279 2.33 -2.43 -12.79
N LEU A 280 2.63 -3.17 -13.85
CA LEU A 280 1.93 -4.43 -14.20
C LEU A 280 2.67 -5.70 -13.76
N ALA A 281 3.77 -5.57 -12.99
CA ALA A 281 4.51 -6.70 -12.43
C ALA A 281 3.63 -7.59 -11.52
N ILE A 282 2.53 -7.05 -11.01
CA ILE A 282 1.50 -7.77 -10.24
C ILE A 282 0.90 -8.96 -11.01
N GLN A 283 0.82 -8.89 -12.35
CA GLN A 283 0.36 -10.01 -13.19
C GLN A 283 1.33 -11.19 -13.12
N ILE A 284 2.63 -10.88 -13.08
CA ILE A 284 3.70 -11.88 -12.99
C ILE A 284 3.65 -12.54 -11.62
N ALA A 285 3.49 -11.75 -10.55
CA ALA A 285 3.36 -12.24 -9.18
C ALA A 285 2.16 -13.20 -9.00
N ASN A 286 1.02 -12.88 -9.63
CA ASN A 286 -0.17 -13.72 -9.59
C ASN A 286 -0.19 -14.83 -10.66
N ARG A 287 0.81 -14.87 -11.55
CA ARG A 287 0.85 -15.78 -12.71
C ARG A 287 -0.43 -15.74 -13.57
N ALA A 288 -1.10 -14.59 -13.56
CA ALA A 288 -2.40 -14.39 -14.18
C ALA A 288 -2.48 -13.00 -14.85
N GLY A 289 -3.12 -12.95 -16.01
CA GLY A 289 -3.38 -11.72 -16.72
C GLY A 289 -4.43 -10.84 -16.04
N LEU A 290 -4.32 -9.53 -16.20
CA LEU A 290 -5.27 -8.56 -15.66
C LEU A 290 -6.45 -8.30 -16.61
N LEU A 291 -6.26 -8.47 -17.93
CA LEU A 291 -7.21 -8.02 -18.96
C LEU A 291 -8.62 -8.59 -18.78
N HIS A 292 -8.74 -9.91 -18.60
CA HIS A 292 -10.05 -10.56 -18.51
C HIS A 292 -10.85 -10.06 -17.30
N ARG A 293 -10.17 -9.75 -16.18
CA ARG A 293 -10.80 -9.21 -14.97
C ARG A 293 -11.37 -7.82 -15.21
N LEU A 294 -10.62 -6.95 -15.92
CA LEU A 294 -11.07 -5.60 -16.24
C LEU A 294 -12.26 -5.64 -17.22
N GLN A 295 -12.16 -6.42 -18.30
CA GLN A 295 -13.23 -6.58 -19.28
C GLN A 295 -14.50 -7.17 -18.66
N TRP A 296 -14.34 -8.11 -17.74
CA TRP A 296 -15.48 -8.68 -17.01
C TRP A 296 -16.15 -7.62 -16.14
N ILE A 297 -15.40 -6.78 -15.44
CA ILE A 297 -15.97 -5.63 -14.71
C ILE A 297 -16.72 -4.69 -15.66
N ASP A 298 -16.15 -4.40 -16.84
CA ASP A 298 -16.82 -3.51 -17.79
C ASP A 298 -18.16 -4.04 -18.28
N ALA A 299 -18.26 -5.35 -18.49
CA ALA A 299 -19.47 -6.01 -18.94
C ALA A 299 -20.53 -6.21 -17.84
N HIS A 300 -20.13 -6.29 -16.56
CA HIS A 300 -21.03 -6.79 -15.51
C HIS A 300 -21.23 -5.83 -14.31
N LEU A 301 -20.35 -4.85 -14.07
CA LEU A 301 -20.45 -3.98 -12.90
C LEU A 301 -21.65 -3.02 -13.03
N PRO A 302 -22.66 -3.11 -12.14
CA PRO A 302 -23.77 -2.16 -12.14
C PRO A 302 -23.30 -0.75 -11.79
N ALA A 303 -23.91 0.25 -12.39
CA ALA A 303 -23.63 1.65 -12.09
C ALA A 303 -24.18 2.06 -10.71
N GLY A 304 -23.55 3.05 -10.08
CA GLY A 304 -24.09 3.71 -8.88
C GLY A 304 -24.05 2.89 -7.58
N LEU A 305 -23.35 1.75 -7.56
CA LEU A 305 -23.24 0.94 -6.35
C LEU A 305 -22.37 1.63 -5.28
N SER A 306 -22.86 1.63 -4.04
CA SER A 306 -22.06 1.98 -2.86
C SER A 306 -20.94 0.95 -2.62
N ILE A 307 -19.97 1.30 -1.76
CA ILE A 307 -18.86 0.39 -1.40
C ILE A 307 -19.40 -0.96 -0.90
N GLU A 308 -20.40 -0.95 -0.02
CA GLU A 308 -21.02 -2.17 0.52
C GLU A 308 -21.82 -2.96 -0.53
N GLN A 309 -22.42 -2.27 -1.50
CA GLN A 309 -23.09 -2.93 -2.61
C GLN A 309 -22.07 -3.54 -3.57
N ARG A 310 -20.95 -2.87 -3.85
CA ARG A 310 -19.85 -3.45 -4.65
C ARG A 310 -19.23 -4.65 -3.94
N ALA A 311 -18.96 -4.55 -2.64
CA ALA A 311 -18.49 -5.66 -1.83
C ALA A 311 -19.38 -6.90 -1.98
N ARG A 312 -20.71 -6.74 -1.80
CA ARG A 312 -21.69 -7.82 -1.97
C ARG A 312 -21.80 -8.30 -3.41
N TRP A 313 -21.75 -7.40 -4.39
CA TRP A 313 -21.81 -7.76 -5.80
C TRP A 313 -20.65 -8.67 -6.18
N ILE A 314 -19.41 -8.32 -5.79
CA ILE A 314 -18.21 -9.14 -6.06
C ILE A 314 -18.37 -10.55 -5.47
N GLN A 315 -18.94 -10.66 -4.26
CA GLN A 315 -19.23 -11.95 -3.63
C GLN A 315 -20.26 -12.77 -4.42
N SER A 316 -21.35 -12.14 -4.87
CA SER A 316 -22.48 -12.85 -5.49
C SER A 316 -22.31 -13.18 -6.97
N ALA A 317 -21.44 -12.46 -7.68
CA ALA A 317 -21.33 -12.56 -9.12
C ALA A 317 -20.67 -13.89 -9.55
N GLY A 318 -21.24 -14.55 -10.56
CA GLY A 318 -20.61 -15.71 -11.22
C GLY A 318 -19.36 -15.25 -11.97
N GLN A 319 -18.20 -15.45 -11.37
CA GLN A 319 -16.92 -14.95 -11.87
C GLN A 319 -16.42 -15.80 -13.05
N PRO A 320 -15.51 -15.27 -13.89
CA PRO A 320 -14.81 -16.09 -14.88
C PRO A 320 -14.17 -17.30 -14.20
N ALA A 321 -14.18 -18.45 -14.89
CA ALA A 321 -13.56 -19.68 -14.39
C ALA A 321 -12.05 -19.56 -14.10
N ASP A 322 -11.39 -18.50 -14.59
CA ASP A 322 -10.03 -18.09 -14.23
C ASP A 322 -10.04 -17.02 -13.12
N GLU A 323 -10.10 -17.51 -11.87
CA GLU A 323 -9.62 -16.91 -10.61
C GLU A 323 -10.19 -15.56 -10.15
N THR A 324 -11.16 -15.64 -9.24
CA THR A 324 -11.34 -14.84 -7.99
C THR A 324 -10.99 -13.34 -7.96
N ILE A 325 -12.02 -12.50 -8.13
CA ILE A 325 -12.11 -11.13 -7.60
C ILE A 325 -12.76 -11.24 -6.19
N VAL A 326 -12.12 -10.70 -5.16
CA VAL A 326 -12.41 -10.65 -3.68
C VAL A 326 -13.70 -11.26 -3.07
N TRP A 327 -13.56 -11.80 -1.84
CA TRP A 327 -14.65 -11.91 -0.84
C TRP A 327 -14.29 -11.08 0.40
N LEU A 328 -15.22 -10.20 0.84
CA LEU A 328 -15.13 -9.50 2.13
C LEU A 328 -15.99 -10.24 3.17
N ALA A 329 -15.55 -10.44 4.41
CA ALA A 329 -16.49 -10.79 5.47
C ALA A 329 -17.46 -9.62 5.72
N SER A 330 -18.71 -9.96 6.01
CA SER A 330 -19.66 -9.02 6.60
C SER A 330 -19.09 -8.52 7.92
N PRO A 331 -19.26 -7.24 8.29
CA PRO A 331 -18.91 -6.80 9.63
C PRO A 331 -19.66 -7.71 10.61
N ALA A 332 -18.91 -8.43 11.45
CA ALA A 332 -19.51 -9.01 12.63
C ALA A 332 -20.21 -7.86 13.33
N THR A 333 -21.54 -7.95 13.47
CA THR A 333 -22.29 -7.09 14.38
C THR A 333 -21.56 -7.17 15.71
N SER A 334 -20.87 -6.10 16.09
CA SER A 334 -20.39 -5.94 17.44
C SER A 334 -21.63 -6.05 18.32
N THR A 335 -21.79 -7.18 19.00
CA THR A 335 -22.65 -7.25 20.17
C THR A 335 -22.19 -6.10 21.05
N VAL A 336 -23.06 -5.10 21.15
CA VAL A 336 -22.97 -4.07 22.17
C VAL A 336 -23.01 -4.84 23.49
N GLU A 337 -21.84 -5.11 24.05
CA GLU A 337 -21.74 -5.40 25.48
C GLU A 337 -22.30 -4.15 26.16
N SER A 338 -23.50 -4.32 26.72
CA SER A 338 -24.14 -3.37 27.59
C SER A 338 -23.16 -3.02 28.71
N LEU A 339 -22.59 -1.82 28.63
CA LEU A 339 -21.94 -1.16 29.77
C LEU A 339 -22.91 -1.23 30.97
N PRO A 340 -22.48 -1.72 32.14
CA PRO A 340 -23.35 -1.74 33.30
C PRO A 340 -23.72 -0.30 33.66
N ALA A 341 -25.03 -0.05 33.77
CA ALA A 341 -25.57 1.22 34.20
C ALA A 341 -24.94 1.65 35.53
N LEU A 342 -24.25 2.81 35.51
CA LEU A 342 -23.79 3.49 36.70
C LEU A 342 -24.98 3.68 37.66
N ARG A 343 -24.91 3.04 38.83
CA ARG A 343 -25.88 3.22 39.91
C ARG A 343 -25.83 4.67 40.39
N PRO A 344 -26.98 5.36 40.56
CA PRO A 344 -26.98 6.70 41.13
C PRO A 344 -26.53 6.65 42.59
N THR A 345 -25.58 7.51 42.92
CA THR A 345 -25.05 7.76 44.26
C THR A 345 -26.18 8.15 45.21
N ARG A 346 -26.27 7.41 46.33
CA ARG A 346 -27.17 7.71 47.45
C ARG A 346 -26.89 9.12 47.97
N ARG A 347 -27.95 9.93 48.04
CA ARG A 347 -28.01 11.16 48.86
C ARG A 347 -27.72 10.80 50.32
N GLN A 348 -26.67 11.36 50.89
CA GLN A 348 -26.56 11.49 52.35
C GLN A 348 -27.48 12.62 52.81
N ARG A 349 -28.48 12.27 53.63
CA ARG A 349 -29.09 13.13 54.64
C ARG A 349 -28.91 12.37 55.95
N VAL A 350 -28.02 12.83 56.80
CA VAL A 350 -28.26 13.44 58.13
C VAL A 350 -27.01 14.23 58.46
#